data_AF-A0A960PU15-F1
#
_entry.id   AF-A0A960PU15-F1
#
_cell.length_a   1.000
_cell.length_b   1.000
_cell.length_c   1.000
_cell.angle_alpha   90.00
_cell.angle_beta   90.00
_cell.angle_gamma   90.00
#
_symmetry.space_group_name_H-M   'P 1'
#
loop_
_entity.id
_entity.type
_entity.pdbx_description
1 polymer ?
#
loop_
_entity_poly.entity_id
_entity_poly.type
_entity_poly.pdbx_seq_one_letter_code
_entity_poly.pdbx_strand_id
1 'polypeptide(L)'
;MAVLDKLLRVGEGKKVKALQGLVPDINAREPEYQKLSDTELQAKTAEFRQQLDNGADLTDILIDAFATVREASSRTIGQRHYDVQLMGGAALHYGWVAEMKTGEGKTLVSTLPVYLNGLTGKGLHVITVNDYLARRDAEWMGQIHGWLGLTIGLILPDGGNAEFKRSQYACDITY
;
A
#
# COMPACT_ATOMS: atom_id res chain seq x y z
N MET A 1 29.51 10.25 20.31
CA MET A 1 28.59 9.27 19.69
C MET A 1 27.17 9.38 20.24
N ALA A 2 26.90 9.16 21.54
CA ALA A 2 25.53 9.16 22.08
C ALA A 2 24.74 10.49 21.95
N VAL A 3 25.40 11.65 22.05
CA VAL A 3 24.74 12.96 21.90
C VAL A 3 24.39 13.27 20.44
N LEU A 4 25.26 12.87 19.51
CA LEU A 4 25.02 13.02 18.06
C LEU A 4 23.91 12.07 17.58
N ASP A 5 23.90 10.83 18.09
CA ASP A 5 22.84 9.85 17.82
C ASP A 5 21.48 10.32 18.37
N LYS A 6 21.48 10.92 19.56
CA LYS A 6 20.28 11.54 20.14
C LYS A 6 19.80 12.75 19.35
N LEU A 7 20.72 13.56 18.79
CA LEU A 7 20.44 14.69 17.91
C LEU A 7 19.86 14.26 16.56
N LEU A 8 20.41 13.21 15.95
CA LEU A 8 19.91 12.62 14.70
C LEU A 8 18.51 11.99 14.88
N ARG A 9 18.24 11.45 16.06
CA ARG A 9 16.96 10.80 16.42
C ARG A 9 15.93 11.74 17.06
N VAL A 10 16.25 13.02 17.26
CA VAL A 10 15.30 13.99 17.81
C VAL A 10 14.13 14.13 16.83
N GLY A 11 12.95 13.70 17.28
CA GLY A 11 11.71 13.72 16.49
C GLY A 11 11.27 12.36 15.97
N GLU A 12 12.16 11.37 15.85
CA GLU A 12 11.79 10.01 15.41
C GLU A 12 10.77 9.38 16.37
N GLY A 13 11.00 9.49 17.68
CA GLY A 13 10.07 8.98 18.68
C GLY A 13 8.67 9.61 18.61
N LYS A 14 8.55 10.87 18.15
CA LYS A 14 7.24 11.52 17.94
C LYS A 14 6.55 10.98 16.68
N LYS A 15 7.31 10.79 15.59
CA LYS A 15 6.80 10.19 14.35
C LYS A 15 6.33 8.75 14.56
N VAL A 16 7.15 7.93 15.23
CA VAL A 16 6.78 6.53 15.55
C VAL A 16 5.52 6.49 16.41
N LYS A 17 5.41 7.34 17.43
CA LYS A 17 4.18 7.44 18.25
C LYS A 17 2.95 7.85 17.44
N ALA A 18 3.10 8.76 16.48
CA ALA A 18 2.00 9.15 15.61
C ALA A 18 1.54 7.98 14.73
N LEU A 19 2.47 7.22 14.15
CA LEU A 19 2.15 6.02 13.37
C LEU A 19 1.49 4.93 14.23
N GLN A 20 2.00 4.72 15.46
CA GLN A 20 1.38 3.81 16.43
C GLN A 20 -0.05 4.23 16.78
N GLY A 21 -0.32 5.53 16.83
CA GLY A 21 -1.65 6.08 17.12
C GLY A 21 -2.71 5.70 16.08
N LEU A 22 -2.33 5.39 14.84
CA LEU A 22 -3.26 4.99 13.77
C LEU A 22 -3.69 3.52 13.87
N VAL A 23 -2.86 2.67 14.49
CA VAL A 23 -3.07 1.22 14.51
C VAL A 23 -4.39 0.83 15.21
N PRO A 24 -4.76 1.38 16.38
CA PRO A 24 -6.03 1.07 17.02
C PRO A 24 -7.24 1.36 16.12
N ASP A 25 -7.22 2.46 15.38
CA ASP A 25 -8.33 2.86 14.51
C ASP A 25 -8.47 1.89 13.32
N ILE A 26 -7.35 1.48 12.71
CA ILE A 26 -7.36 0.46 11.65
C ILE A 26 -7.83 -0.89 12.20
N ASN A 27 -7.38 -1.29 13.39
CA ASN A 27 -7.79 -2.54 14.04
C ASN A 27 -9.28 -2.53 14.41
N ALA A 28 -9.83 -1.38 14.82
CA ALA A 28 -11.24 -1.25 15.14
C ALA A 28 -12.17 -1.51 13.94
N ARG A 29 -11.70 -1.33 12.70
CA ARG A 29 -12.44 -1.65 11.48
C ARG A 29 -12.49 -3.14 11.15
N GLU A 30 -11.57 -3.95 11.68
CA GLU A 30 -11.44 -5.37 11.32
C GLU A 30 -12.75 -6.17 11.42
N PRO A 31 -13.52 -6.09 12.52
CA PRO A 31 -14.74 -6.89 12.66
C PRO A 31 -15.84 -6.53 11.66
N GLU A 32 -15.87 -5.30 11.19
CA GLU A 32 -16.84 -4.85 10.18
C GLU A 32 -16.41 -5.32 8.79
N TYR A 33 -15.13 -5.22 8.48
CA TYR A 33 -14.56 -5.60 7.19
C TYR A 33 -14.55 -7.11 6.96
N GLN A 34 -14.32 -7.90 8.00
CA GLN A 34 -14.43 -9.37 7.95
C GLN A 34 -15.84 -9.85 7.60
N LYS A 35 -16.89 -9.06 7.92
CA LYS A 35 -18.28 -9.41 7.63
C LYS A 35 -18.68 -9.08 6.20
N LEU A 36 -17.94 -8.22 5.51
CA LEU A 36 -18.21 -7.88 4.12
C LEU A 36 -18.03 -9.12 3.25
N SER A 37 -18.94 -9.35 2.32
CA SER A 37 -18.72 -10.25 1.19
C SER A 37 -17.58 -9.75 0.31
N ASP A 38 -17.07 -10.63 -0.55
CA ASP A 38 -16.01 -10.27 -1.51
C ASP A 38 -16.43 -9.08 -2.39
N THR A 39 -17.66 -9.11 -2.91
CA THR A 39 -18.22 -8.03 -3.73
C THR A 39 -18.30 -6.71 -2.97
N GLU A 40 -18.72 -6.73 -1.71
CA GLU A 40 -18.81 -5.52 -0.88
C GLU A 40 -17.43 -4.94 -0.55
N LEU A 41 -16.44 -5.80 -0.29
CA LEU A 41 -15.07 -5.36 -0.03
C LEU A 41 -14.41 -4.79 -1.30
N GLN A 42 -14.64 -5.40 -2.46
CA GLN A 42 -14.18 -4.89 -3.75
C GLN A 42 -14.86 -3.56 -4.10
N ALA A 43 -16.14 -3.39 -3.76
CA ALA A 43 -16.88 -2.15 -3.99
C ALA A 43 -16.29 -0.94 -3.23
N LYS A 44 -15.54 -1.16 -2.14
CA LYS A 44 -14.82 -0.10 -1.42
C LYS A 44 -13.90 0.73 -2.32
N THR A 45 -13.28 0.11 -3.34
CA THR A 45 -12.45 0.85 -4.30
C THR A 45 -13.25 1.94 -5.03
N ALA A 46 -14.48 1.64 -5.46
CA ALA A 46 -15.33 2.62 -6.12
C ALA A 46 -15.81 3.70 -5.14
N GLU A 47 -16.17 3.31 -3.91
CA GLU A 47 -16.55 4.25 -2.84
C GLU A 47 -15.42 5.24 -2.52
N PHE A 48 -14.18 4.76 -2.40
CA PHE A 48 -13.03 5.64 -2.11
C PHE A 48 -12.70 6.55 -3.28
N ARG A 49 -12.71 6.04 -4.53
CA ARG A 49 -12.53 6.89 -5.72
C ARG A 49 -13.58 8.00 -5.77
N GLN A 50 -14.85 7.67 -5.48
CA GLN A 50 -15.91 8.67 -5.41
C GLN A 50 -15.67 9.71 -4.31
N GLN A 51 -15.18 9.32 -3.14
CA GLN A 51 -14.84 10.26 -2.06
C GLN A 51 -13.71 11.22 -2.49
N LEU A 52 -12.67 10.69 -3.15
CA LEU A 52 -11.56 11.49 -3.68
C LEU A 52 -12.03 12.45 -4.79
N ASP A 53 -12.90 12.00 -5.69
CA ASP A 53 -13.51 12.84 -6.73
C ASP A 53 -14.37 13.97 -6.13
N ASN A 54 -14.97 13.72 -4.95
CA ASN A 54 -15.72 14.70 -4.18
C ASN A 54 -14.83 15.61 -3.30
N GLY A 55 -13.50 15.46 -3.37
CA GLY A 55 -12.53 16.36 -2.72
C GLY A 55 -12.02 15.90 -1.36
N ALA A 56 -12.27 14.65 -0.94
CA ALA A 56 -11.58 14.07 0.22
C ALA A 56 -10.07 13.96 -0.03
N ASP A 57 -9.27 14.09 1.03
CA ASP A 57 -7.84 13.81 0.98
C ASP A 57 -7.56 12.31 1.18
N LEU A 58 -6.40 11.83 0.71
CA LEU A 58 -5.98 10.44 0.95
C LEU A 58 -5.87 10.11 2.45
N THR A 59 -5.53 11.10 3.27
CA THR A 59 -5.47 10.94 4.73
C THR A 59 -6.84 10.72 5.36
N ASP A 60 -7.92 11.27 4.76
CA ASP A 60 -9.29 11.08 5.24
C ASP A 60 -9.76 9.63 5.08
N ILE A 61 -9.31 8.96 4.02
CA ILE A 61 -9.68 7.55 3.72
C ILE A 61 -8.63 6.54 4.16
N LEU A 62 -7.50 6.97 4.76
CA LEU A 62 -6.34 6.11 5.04
C LEU A 62 -6.70 4.90 5.90
N ILE A 63 -7.45 5.12 6.98
CA ILE A 63 -7.80 4.07 7.94
C ILE A 63 -8.62 2.97 7.27
N ASP A 64 -9.66 3.38 6.54
CA ASP A 64 -10.59 2.48 5.89
C ASP A 64 -9.93 1.79 4.68
N ALA A 65 -9.08 2.49 3.92
CA ALA A 65 -8.31 1.89 2.83
C ALA A 65 -7.31 0.84 3.34
N PHE A 66 -6.63 1.09 4.46
CA PHE A 66 -5.69 0.13 5.06
C PHE A 66 -6.44 -1.09 5.61
N ALA A 67 -7.61 -0.89 6.22
CA ALA A 67 -8.48 -1.99 6.63
C ALA A 67 -8.93 -2.84 5.43
N THR A 68 -9.31 -2.21 4.31
CA THR A 68 -9.64 -2.90 3.04
C THR A 68 -8.50 -3.79 2.58
N VAL A 69 -7.30 -3.24 2.46
CA VAL A 69 -6.13 -3.97 1.95
C VAL A 69 -5.71 -5.10 2.88
N ARG A 70 -5.78 -4.90 4.20
CA ARG A 70 -5.47 -5.95 5.17
C ARG A 70 -6.41 -7.13 5.01
N GLU A 71 -7.71 -6.88 4.91
CA GLU A 71 -8.71 -7.93 4.72
C GLU A 71 -8.54 -8.61 3.36
N ALA A 72 -8.34 -7.84 2.30
CA ALA A 72 -8.08 -8.38 0.96
C ALA A 72 -6.84 -9.27 0.92
N SER A 73 -5.75 -8.87 1.58
CA SER A 73 -4.53 -9.68 1.70
C SER A 73 -4.78 -11.00 2.44
N SER A 74 -5.61 -10.99 3.48
CA SER A 74 -6.00 -12.21 4.17
C SER A 74 -6.80 -13.15 3.27
N ARG A 75 -7.69 -12.60 2.42
CA ARG A 75 -8.54 -13.40 1.51
C ARG A 75 -7.80 -13.93 0.29
N THR A 76 -6.93 -13.13 -0.32
CA THR A 76 -6.28 -13.50 -1.59
C THR A 76 -5.02 -14.33 -1.38
N ILE A 77 -4.16 -13.94 -0.45
CA ILE A 77 -2.86 -14.58 -0.25
C ILE A 77 -2.69 -15.22 1.15
N GLY A 78 -3.72 -15.18 1.99
CA GLY A 78 -3.71 -15.80 3.31
C GLY A 78 -2.83 -15.08 4.33
N GLN A 79 -2.49 -13.80 4.10
CA GLN A 79 -1.59 -13.03 4.97
C GLN A 79 -2.29 -11.79 5.52
N ARG A 80 -2.53 -11.79 6.83
CA ARG A 80 -3.00 -10.60 7.55
C ARG A 80 -1.82 -9.74 7.96
N HIS A 81 -1.87 -8.44 7.67
CA HIS A 81 -0.83 -7.50 8.13
C HIS A 81 -0.72 -7.46 9.66
N TYR A 82 0.50 -7.38 10.17
CA TYR A 82 0.79 -7.07 11.57
C TYR A 82 0.72 -5.56 11.84
N ASP A 83 0.56 -5.18 13.10
CA ASP A 83 0.50 -3.77 13.53
C ASP A 83 1.73 -2.96 13.09
N VAL A 84 2.93 -3.54 13.18
CA VAL A 84 4.18 -2.90 12.73
C VAL A 84 4.22 -2.71 11.21
N GLN A 85 3.49 -3.54 10.45
CA GLN A 85 3.38 -3.41 9.01
C GLN A 85 2.41 -2.28 8.64
N LEU A 86 1.33 -2.10 9.39
CA LEU A 86 0.43 -0.95 9.24
C LEU A 86 1.18 0.37 9.49
N MET A 87 2.03 0.40 10.52
CA MET A 87 2.91 1.55 10.79
C MET A 87 3.88 1.83 9.63
N GLY A 88 4.50 0.78 9.09
CA GLY A 88 5.39 0.89 7.93
C GLY A 88 4.69 1.42 6.69
N GLY A 89 3.47 0.93 6.41
CA GLY A 89 2.65 1.40 5.30
C GLY A 89 2.28 2.88 5.44
N ALA A 90 1.92 3.31 6.64
CA ALA A 90 1.60 4.70 6.92
C ALA A 90 2.84 5.60 6.78
N ALA A 91 4.01 5.15 7.25
CA ALA A 91 5.26 5.87 7.07
C ALA A 91 5.57 6.12 5.58
N LEU A 92 5.39 5.10 4.73
CA LEU A 92 5.56 5.21 3.29
C LEU A 92 4.55 6.18 2.66
N HIS A 93 3.28 6.13 3.09
CA HIS A 93 2.25 7.08 2.62
C HIS A 93 2.62 8.53 2.93
N TYR A 94 3.17 8.82 4.12
CA TYR A 94 3.66 10.15 4.49
C TYR A 94 4.99 10.55 3.82
N GLY A 95 5.46 9.77 2.83
CA GLY A 95 6.69 10.06 2.09
C GLY A 95 7.97 9.84 2.91
N TRP A 96 7.93 8.99 3.94
CA TRP A 96 9.11 8.65 4.74
C TRP A 96 9.71 7.32 4.31
N VAL A 97 10.97 7.10 4.70
CA VAL A 97 11.63 5.79 4.56
C VAL A 97 11.25 4.93 5.78
N ALA A 98 10.54 3.84 5.54
CA ALA A 98 10.23 2.85 6.57
C ALA A 98 11.41 1.87 6.74
N GLU A 99 12.29 2.12 7.71
CA GLU A 99 13.34 1.16 8.06
C GLU A 99 12.74 -0.05 8.78
N MET A 100 12.61 -1.16 8.06
CA MET A 100 12.09 -2.43 8.58
C MET A 100 13.12 -3.53 8.38
N LYS A 101 13.35 -4.34 9.43
CA LYS A 101 14.30 -5.46 9.38
C LYS A 101 13.92 -6.50 8.32
N THR A 102 14.88 -7.32 7.91
CA THR A 102 14.60 -8.45 7.03
C THR A 102 13.68 -9.45 7.74
N GLY A 103 12.67 -9.96 7.02
CA GLY A 103 11.66 -10.84 7.60
C GLY A 103 10.37 -10.11 8.05
N GLU A 104 10.39 -8.78 8.20
CA GLU A 104 9.21 -7.99 8.62
C GLU A 104 8.13 -7.85 7.53
N GLY A 105 8.30 -8.49 6.36
CA GLY A 105 7.31 -8.49 5.28
C GLY A 105 7.21 -7.18 4.50
N LYS A 106 8.33 -6.52 4.18
CA LYS A 106 8.39 -5.26 3.41
C LYS A 106 7.56 -5.27 2.12
N THR A 107 7.57 -6.38 1.39
CA THR A 107 6.77 -6.52 0.15
C THR A 107 5.28 -6.43 0.45
N LEU A 108 4.79 -7.13 1.48
CA LEU A 108 3.39 -7.05 1.90
C LEU A 108 3.04 -5.66 2.47
N VAL A 109 3.95 -5.02 3.20
CA VAL A 109 3.76 -3.65 3.72
C VAL A 109 3.48 -2.66 2.59
N SER A 110 4.15 -2.82 1.44
CA SER A 110 4.01 -1.91 0.31
C SER A 110 2.59 -1.86 -0.24
N THR A 111 1.78 -2.92 -0.07
CA THR A 111 0.44 -2.99 -0.67
C THR A 111 -0.51 -1.95 -0.11
N LEU A 112 -0.33 -1.54 1.16
CA LEU A 112 -1.14 -0.56 1.86
C LEU A 112 -1.05 0.84 1.21
N PRO A 113 0.14 1.49 1.15
CA PRO A 113 0.27 2.79 0.51
C PRO A 113 0.13 2.71 -1.02
N VAL A 114 0.51 1.58 -1.65
CA VAL A 114 0.37 1.40 -3.10
C VAL A 114 -1.10 1.43 -3.50
N TYR A 115 -1.97 0.71 -2.79
CA TYR A 115 -3.41 0.76 -3.02
C TYR A 115 -3.96 2.17 -2.80
N LEU A 116 -3.73 2.75 -1.61
CA LEU A 116 -4.27 4.06 -1.23
C LEU A 116 -3.92 5.14 -2.25
N ASN A 117 -2.64 5.27 -2.62
CA ASN A 117 -2.21 6.29 -3.57
C ASN A 117 -2.60 5.94 -5.02
N GLY A 118 -2.67 4.64 -5.36
CA GLY A 118 -3.13 4.15 -6.66
C GLY A 118 -4.59 4.52 -6.96
N LEU A 119 -5.43 4.72 -5.93
CA LEU A 119 -6.81 5.18 -6.10
C LEU A 119 -6.94 6.53 -6.80
N THR A 120 -5.89 7.37 -6.77
CA THR A 120 -5.91 8.69 -7.42
C THR A 120 -5.93 8.64 -8.94
N GLY A 121 -5.64 7.48 -9.56
CA GLY A 121 -5.57 7.32 -11.01
C GLY A 121 -4.43 8.10 -11.68
N LYS A 122 -3.51 8.70 -10.91
CA LYS A 122 -2.35 9.45 -11.43
C LYS A 122 -1.16 8.57 -11.81
N GLY A 123 -1.28 7.25 -11.58
CA GLY A 123 -0.20 6.27 -11.71
C GLY A 123 0.73 6.28 -10.49
N LEU A 124 1.12 5.08 -10.05
CA LEU A 124 2.10 4.88 -8.98
C LEU A 124 3.18 3.90 -9.43
N HIS A 125 4.45 4.23 -9.17
CA HIS A 125 5.58 3.36 -9.53
C HIS A 125 6.16 2.63 -8.31
N VAL A 126 6.26 1.31 -8.38
CA VAL A 126 6.92 0.47 -7.38
C VAL A 126 8.27 0.02 -7.90
N ILE A 127 9.34 0.68 -7.45
CA ILE A 127 10.70 0.43 -7.96
C ILE A 127 11.38 -0.67 -7.16
N THR A 128 11.94 -1.65 -7.86
CA THR A 128 12.74 -2.74 -7.27
C THR A 128 14.17 -2.72 -7.81
N VAL A 129 15.05 -3.55 -7.24
CA VAL A 129 16.47 -3.58 -7.62
C VAL A 129 16.76 -4.40 -8.88
N ASN A 130 15.82 -5.22 -9.34
CA ASN A 130 15.96 -6.00 -10.57
C ASN A 130 14.60 -6.49 -11.10
N ASP A 131 14.61 -6.88 -12.37
CA ASP A 131 13.45 -7.37 -13.13
C ASP A 131 12.76 -8.59 -12.52
N TYR A 132 13.54 -9.47 -11.88
CA TYR A 132 13.00 -10.65 -11.21
C TYR A 132 12.09 -10.25 -10.05
N LEU A 133 12.53 -9.30 -9.21
CA LEU A 133 11.73 -8.81 -8.09
C LEU A 133 10.53 -8.00 -8.59
N ALA A 134 10.71 -7.17 -9.62
CA ALA A 134 9.59 -6.43 -10.24
C ALA A 134 8.50 -7.40 -10.70
N ARG A 135 8.86 -8.44 -11.46
CA ARG A 135 7.92 -9.46 -11.93
C ARG A 135 7.26 -10.20 -10.78
N ARG A 136 8.06 -10.73 -9.85
CA ARG A 136 7.56 -11.51 -8.70
C ARG A 136 6.58 -10.68 -7.86
N ASP A 137 6.92 -9.44 -7.57
CA ASP A 137 6.10 -8.59 -6.71
C ASP A 137 4.84 -8.12 -7.45
N ALA A 138 4.92 -7.83 -8.75
CA ALA A 138 3.74 -7.54 -9.59
C ALA A 138 2.78 -8.74 -9.66
N GLU A 139 3.28 -9.97 -9.82
CA GLU A 139 2.45 -11.18 -9.86
C GLU A 139 1.88 -11.55 -8.48
N TRP A 140 2.67 -11.36 -7.41
CA TRP A 140 2.26 -11.75 -6.08
C TRP A 140 1.38 -10.71 -5.39
N MET A 141 1.86 -9.47 -5.25
CA MET A 141 1.09 -8.39 -4.62
C MET A 141 -0.03 -7.88 -5.52
N GLY A 142 0.12 -8.00 -6.85
CA GLY A 142 -0.94 -7.70 -7.81
C GLY A 142 -2.18 -8.58 -7.66
N GLN A 143 -2.09 -9.74 -7.00
CA GLN A 143 -3.29 -10.50 -6.62
C GLN A 143 -4.18 -9.71 -5.65
N ILE A 144 -3.61 -8.93 -4.74
CA ILE A 144 -4.38 -8.09 -3.81
C ILE A 144 -4.97 -6.90 -4.56
N HIS A 145 -4.12 -6.16 -5.30
CA HIS A 145 -4.53 -4.94 -6.00
C HIS A 145 -5.53 -5.23 -7.12
N GLY A 146 -5.28 -6.28 -7.91
CA GLY A 146 -6.15 -6.70 -9.01
C GLY A 146 -7.47 -7.25 -8.50
N TRP A 147 -7.46 -7.99 -7.39
CA TRP A 147 -8.70 -8.43 -6.74
C TRP A 147 -9.53 -7.25 -6.23
N LEU A 148 -8.90 -6.17 -5.75
CA LEU A 148 -9.56 -4.91 -5.41
C LEU A 148 -9.90 -4.01 -6.61
N GLY A 149 -9.66 -4.46 -7.85
CA GLY A 149 -10.06 -3.77 -9.07
C GLY A 149 -9.07 -2.71 -9.58
N LEU A 150 -7.83 -2.67 -9.08
CA LEU A 150 -6.77 -1.83 -9.65
C LEU A 150 -6.09 -2.55 -10.81
N THR A 151 -5.64 -1.79 -11.79
CA THR A 151 -4.82 -2.27 -12.91
C THR A 151 -3.34 -2.26 -12.54
N ILE A 152 -2.61 -3.30 -12.98
CA ILE A 152 -1.19 -3.50 -12.69
C ILE A 152 -0.42 -3.61 -14.01
N GLY A 153 0.54 -2.72 -14.20
CA GLY A 153 1.51 -2.74 -15.29
C GLY A 153 2.86 -3.23 -14.83
N LEU A 154 3.64 -3.77 -15.76
CA LEU A 154 5.02 -4.24 -15.52
C LEU A 154 5.94 -3.80 -16.66
N ILE A 155 6.99 -3.05 -16.32
CA ILE A 155 8.02 -2.61 -17.27
C ILE A 155 9.27 -3.46 -17.09
N LEU A 156 9.65 -4.15 -18.17
CA LEU A 156 10.91 -4.89 -18.24
C LEU A 156 11.77 -4.36 -19.41
N PRO A 157 13.11 -4.53 -19.36
CA PRO A 157 14.01 -4.09 -20.43
C PRO A 157 13.57 -4.60 -21.81
N ASP A 158 13.24 -5.89 -21.90
CA ASP A 158 12.83 -6.57 -23.14
C ASP A 158 11.31 -6.53 -23.36
N GLY A 159 10.57 -5.76 -22.57
CA GLY A 159 9.13 -5.87 -22.38
C GLY A 159 8.25 -5.41 -23.56
N GLY A 160 8.80 -4.89 -24.65
CA GLY A 160 8.02 -4.49 -25.83
C GLY A 160 8.33 -3.08 -26.35
N ASN A 161 7.56 -2.68 -27.37
CA ASN A 161 7.72 -1.39 -28.03
C ASN A 161 7.18 -0.21 -27.18
N ALA A 162 7.31 1.02 -27.69
CA ALA A 162 6.86 2.22 -26.96
C ALA A 162 5.35 2.21 -26.66
N GLU A 163 4.52 1.62 -27.53
CA GLU A 163 3.08 1.53 -27.33
C GLU A 163 2.72 0.59 -26.17
N PHE A 164 3.37 -0.58 -26.11
CA PHE A 164 3.25 -1.48 -24.97
C PHE A 164 3.63 -0.78 -23.66
N LYS A 165 4.79 -0.09 -23.62
CA LYS A 165 5.22 0.60 -22.41
C LYS A 165 4.21 1.67 -21.97
N ARG A 166 3.61 2.41 -22.90
CA ARG A 166 2.54 3.38 -22.59
C ARG A 166 1.33 2.71 -21.93
N SER A 167 0.91 1.53 -22.38
CA SER A 167 -0.23 0.84 -21.76
C SER A 167 0.08 0.38 -20.33
N GLN A 168 1.33 -0.02 -20.05
CA GLN A 168 1.76 -0.40 -18.69
C GLN A 168 1.83 0.80 -17.73
N TYR A 169 2.29 1.96 -18.22
CA TYR A 169 2.30 3.21 -17.45
C TYR A 169 0.90 3.82 -17.27
N ALA A 170 -0.09 3.41 -18.07
CA ALA A 170 -1.48 3.83 -17.92
C ALA A 170 -2.23 3.04 -16.84
N CYS A 171 -1.63 2.00 -16.28
CA CYS A 171 -2.19 1.27 -15.14
C CYS A 171 -2.16 2.11 -13.86
N ASP A 172 -3.04 1.79 -12.91
CA ASP A 172 -3.07 2.42 -11.59
C ASP A 172 -1.73 2.26 -10.86
N ILE A 173 -1.10 1.09 -11.03
CA ILE A 173 0.19 0.73 -10.43
C ILE A 173 1.10 0.18 -11.53
N THR A 174 2.36 0.60 -11.56
CA THR A 174 3.39 0.07 -12.46
C THR A 174 4.59 -0.39 -11.65
N TYR A 175 5.01 -1.64 -11.87
CA TYR A 175 6.27 -2.20 -11.37
C TYR A 175 7.38 -2.06 -12.42
#